data_AF-A0A645FUN1-F1
#
_entry.id   AF-A0A645FUN1-F1
#
_cell.length_a   1.000
_cell.length_b   1.000
_cell.length_c   1.000
_cell.angle_alpha   90.00
_cell.angle_beta   90.00
_cell.angle_gamma   90.00
#
_symmetry.space_group_name_H-M   'P 1'
#
loop_
_entity.id
_entity.type
_entity.pdbx_description
1 polymer ?
#
loop_
_entity_poly.entity_id
_entity_poly.type
_entity_poly.pdbx_seq_one_letter_code
_entity_poly.pdbx_strand_id
1 'polypeptide(L)' 'MTGKHALMLKIYCQNHDHLMEILINTIQNIPSVEQTETFISLDQAIERQVWVKDYPGKASTVKKR' A
#
# COMPACT_ATOMS: atom_id res chain seq x y z
N MET A 1 -10.95 0.58 2.69
CA MET A 1 -11.04 1.88 3.38
C MET A 1 -12.51 2.09 3.75
N THR A 2 -12.80 2.27 5.03
CA THR A 2 -14.10 2.81 5.50
C THR A 2 -13.74 4.10 6.25
N GLY A 3 -13.95 5.28 5.63
CA GLY A 3 -13.47 6.57 6.16
C GLY A 3 -13.43 7.68 5.11
N LYS A 4 -12.74 8.80 5.42
CA LYS A 4 -12.69 10.04 4.62
C LYS A 4 -12.07 9.88 3.21
N HIS A 5 -11.19 8.90 3.01
CA HIS A 5 -10.49 8.69 1.74
C HIS A 5 -11.13 7.61 0.89
N ALA A 6 -11.29 7.90 -0.41
CA ALA A 6 -11.76 6.94 -1.40
C ALA A 6 -10.70 5.88 -1.76
N LEU A 7 -9.42 6.26 -1.76
CA LEU A 7 -8.29 5.42 -2.18
C LEU A 7 -7.12 5.56 -1.21
N MET A 8 -6.37 4.47 -1.03
CA MET A 8 -5.10 4.45 -0.31
C MET A 8 -4.04 3.79 -1.19
N LEU A 9 -2.92 4.47 -1.38
CA LEU A 9 -1.83 4.03 -2.25
C LEU A 9 -0.52 4.05 -1.45
N LYS A 10 0.30 3.01 -1.61
CA LYS A 10 1.70 2.99 -1.15
C LYS A 10 2.59 3.26 -2.35
N ILE A 11 3.39 4.32 -2.29
CA ILE A 11 4.35 4.68 -3.34
C ILE A 11 5.77 4.61 -2.78
N TYR A 12 6.72 4.29 -3.65
CA TYR A 12 8.15 4.30 -3.32
C TYR A 12 8.82 5.43 -4.10
N CYS A 13 9.51 6.31 -3.39
CA CYS A 13 10.22 7.46 -3.95
C CYS A 13 11.71 7.32 -3.66
N GLN A 14 12.53 7.87 -4.55
CA GLN A 14 14.00 7.80 -4.42
C GLN A 14 14.54 8.83 -3.42
N ASN A 15 13.94 10.01 -3.39
CA ASN A 15 14.27 11.12 -2.50
C ASN A 15 13.06 12.06 -2.34
N HIS A 16 13.23 13.14 -1.58
CA HIS A 16 12.18 14.12 -1.34
C HIS A 16 11.75 14.86 -2.63
N ASP A 17 12.69 15.26 -3.48
CA ASP A 17 12.36 15.99 -4.72
C ASP A 17 11.51 15.14 -5.67
N HIS A 18 11.85 13.85 -5.79
CA HIS A 18 11.07 12.89 -6.57
C HIS A 18 9.66 12.67 -5.98
N LEU A 19 9.51 12.68 -4.65
CA LEU A 19 8.18 12.65 -4.01
C LEU A 19 7.36 13.88 -4.41
N MET A 20 7.95 15.08 -4.35
CA MET A 20 7.26 16.32 -4.72
C MET A 20 6.87 16.34 -6.20
N GLU A 21 7.75 15.87 -7.08
CA GLU A 21 7.47 15.71 -8.50
C GLU A 21 6.27 14.79 -8.75
N ILE A 22 6.22 13.62 -8.10
CA ILE A 22 5.08 12.70 -8.23
C ILE A 22 3.79 13.34 -7.70
N LEU A 23 3.83 13.98 -6.52
CA LEU A 23 2.64 14.56 -5.90
C LEU A 23 2.06 15.68 -6.77
N ILE A 24 2.89 16.61 -7.23
CA ILE A 24 2.44 17.81 -7.94
C ILE A 24 2.22 17.51 -9.43
N ASN A 25 3.20 16.92 -10.09
CA ASN A 25 3.18 16.79 -11.56
C ASN A 25 2.41 15.54 -12.03
N THR A 26 2.21 14.56 -11.16
CA THR A 26 1.48 13.33 -11.52
C THR A 26 0.14 13.27 -10.82
N ILE A 27 0.10 13.18 -9.49
CA ILE A 27 -1.12 12.84 -8.75
C ILE A 27 -2.14 13.98 -8.75
N GLN A 28 -1.72 15.22 -8.50
CA GLN A 28 -2.63 16.38 -8.51
C GLN A 28 -3.16 16.71 -9.92
N ASN A 29 -2.44 16.30 -10.97
CA ASN A 29 -2.87 16.50 -12.35
C ASN A 29 -3.92 15.47 -12.83
N ILE A 30 -4.20 14.43 -12.03
CA ILE A 30 -5.21 13.43 -12.39
C ILE A 30 -6.60 14.08 -12.26
N PRO A 31 -7.41 14.08 -13.34
CA PRO A 31 -8.76 14.63 -13.26
C PRO A 31 -9.59 13.85 -12.22
N SER A 32 -10.34 14.57 -11.40
CA SER A 32 -11.16 14.06 -10.28
C SER A 32 -10.43 13.80 -8.96
N VAL A 33 -9.13 14.09 -8.86
CA VAL A 33 -8.44 14.12 -7.56
C VAL A 33 -8.67 15.49 -6.92
N GLU A 34 -9.58 15.56 -5.94
CA GLU A 34 -9.89 16.82 -5.23
C GLU A 34 -8.92 17.12 -4.09
N GLN A 35 -8.56 16.11 -3.31
CA GLN A 35 -7.66 16.25 -2.16
C GLN A 35 -6.76 15.02 -2.03
N THR A 36 -5.49 15.27 -1.72
CA THR A 36 -4.52 14.24 -1.34
C THR A 36 -4.03 14.47 0.09
N GLU A 37 -3.83 13.40 0.83
CA GLU A 37 -3.18 13.41 2.14
C GLU A 37 -2.05 12.37 2.08
N THR A 38 -0.82 12.81 2.39
CA THR A 38 0.39 11.98 2.24
C THR A 38 0.98 11.65 3.60
N PHE A 39 1.22 10.36 3.84
CA PHE A 39 1.92 9.87 5.04
C PHE A 39 3.32 9.39 4.64
N ILE A 40 4.35 9.97 5.25
CA ILE A 40 5.76 9.60 4.99
C ILE A 40 6.19 8.57 6.03
N SER A 41 6.58 7.39 5.56
CA SER A 41 7.19 6.36 6.41
C SER A 41 8.60 6.79 6.82
N LEU A 42 8.82 7.00 8.11
CA LEU A 42 10.15 7.30 8.67
C LEU A 42 10.94 6.03 8.97
N ASP A 43 10.25 5.00 9.44
CA ASP A 43 10.79 3.68 9.74
C ASP A 43 9.70 2.61 9.54
N GLN A 44 10.11 1.39 9.21
CA GLN A 44 9.21 0.26 8.96
C GLN A 44 9.63 -0.95 9.80
N ALA A 45 9.18 -0.95 11.06
CA ALA A 45 9.55 -1.98 12.04
C ALA A 45 9.08 -3.40 11.67
N ILE A 46 8.01 -3.54 10.89
CA ILE A 46 7.46 -4.83 10.49
C ILE A 46 7.25 -4.84 8.97
N GLU A 47 8.05 -5.62 8.27
CA GLU A 47 7.86 -5.94 6.86
C GLU A 47 7.86 -7.46 6.68
N ARG A 48 6.68 -8.06 6.79
CA ARG A 48 6.54 -9.51 6.57
C ARG A 48 5.16 -9.84 6.01
N GLN A 49 5.12 -10.86 5.17
CA GLN A 49 3.86 -11.48 4.78
C GLN A 49 3.33 -12.33 5.95
N VAL A 50 2.07 -12.14 6.30
CA VAL A 50 1.39 -12.97 7.32
C VAL A 50 0.81 -14.21 6.62
N TRP A 51 1.20 -15.39 7.07
CA TRP A 51 0.63 -16.65 6.62
C TRP A 51 -0.35 -17.16 7.69
N VAL A 52 -1.62 -17.35 7.33
CA VAL A 52 -2.60 -17.98 8.21
C VAL A 52 -2.52 -19.49 7.97
N LYS A 53 -2.00 -20.23 8.95
CA LYS A 53 -1.84 -21.69 8.86
C LYS A 53 -3.20 -22.42 8.82
N ASP A 54 -4.20 -21.88 9.50
CA ASP A 54 -5.50 -22.53 9.72
C ASP A 54 -6.62 -21.86 8.90
N TYR A 55 -6.36 -21.53 7.62
CA TYR A 55 -7.42 -21.05 6.74
C TYR A 55 -8.36 -22.24 6.41
N PRO A 56 -9.64 -22.22 6.82
CA PRO A 56 -10.56 -23.36 6.65
C PRO A 56 -10.96 -23.64 5.18
N GLY A 57 -10.31 -23.01 4.20
CA GLY A 57 -10.63 -23.11 2.78
C GLY A 57 -9.57 -23.75 1.88
N LYS A 58 -8.54 -24.42 2.43
CA LYS A 58 -7.69 -25.33 1.64
C LYS A 58 -7.46 -26.64 2.39
N ALA A 59 -8.47 -27.49 2.38
CA ALA A 59 -8.32 -28.90 2.71
C ALA A 59 -7.58 -29.64 1.58
N SER A 60 -6.67 -30.53 1.98
CA SER A 60 -5.98 -31.57 1.18
C SER A 60 -4.89 -31.07 0.21
N THR A 61 -3.68 -31.63 0.16
CA THR A 61 -3.36 -33.05 0.31
C THR A 61 -2.00 -33.22 0.98
N VAL A 62 -2.02 -33.75 2.21
CA VAL A 62 -0.92 -34.55 2.73
C VAL A 62 -0.82 -35.79 1.86
N LYS A 63 0.34 -36.05 1.25
CA LYS A 63 0.76 -37.43 1.02
C LYS A 63 2.24 -37.61 1.35
N LYS A 64 2.42 -37.95 2.64
CA LYS A 64 3.50 -38.79 3.17
C LYS A 64 3.91 -39.87 2.16
N ARG A 65 5.19 -39.87 1.77
CA ARG A 65 6.06 -41.06 1.68
C ARG A 65 7.50 -40.60 1.57
#